data_AF-A0A1B1Z3D2-F1
#
_entry.id   AF-A0A1B1Z3D2-F1
#
_cell.length_a   1.000
_cell.length_b   1.000
_cell.length_c   1.000
_cell.angle_alpha   90.00
_cell.angle_beta   90.00
_cell.angle_gamma   90.00
#
_symmetry.space_group_name_H-M   'P 1'
#
loop_
_entity.id
_entity.type
_entity.pdbx_description
1 polymer ?
#
loop_
_entity_poly.entity_id
_entity_poly.type
_entity_poly.pdbx_seq_one_letter_code
_entity_poly.pdbx_strand_id
1 'polypeptide(L)'
;MKIWFGFILGIFAMSHWSTYAFAWELKAESMGERIGAVFFGITILVLILLFIYKRYNSSFFHGFLAAIGLFLTVDNILFHWIFQLHRVTSGPEANVLEPLFVLAGICLVYYTWKKEKQTI
;
A
#
# COMPACT_ATOMS: atom_id res chain seq x y z
N MET A 1 -1.38 10.97 -26.57
CA MET A 1 -2.32 9.87 -26.96
C MET A 1 -1.93 8.49 -26.42
N LYS A 2 -0.65 8.07 -26.44
CA LYS A 2 -0.25 6.71 -25.99
C LYS A 2 -0.47 6.42 -24.50
N ILE A 3 -0.25 7.42 -23.62
CA ILE A 3 -0.42 7.27 -22.16
C ILE A 3 -1.90 7.07 -21.81
N TRP A 4 -2.80 7.84 -22.42
CA TRP A 4 -4.24 7.74 -22.19
C TRP A 4 -4.82 6.41 -22.69
N PHE A 5 -4.32 5.88 -23.81
CA PHE A 5 -4.74 4.58 -24.31
C PHE A 5 -4.27 3.45 -23.38
N GLY A 6 -3.04 3.51 -22.86
CA GLY A 6 -2.54 2.56 -21.86
C GLY A 6 -3.25 2.67 -20.50
N PHE A 7 -3.63 3.89 -20.09
CA PHE A 7 -4.43 4.14 -18.88
C PHE A 7 -5.84 3.54 -19.01
N ILE A 8 -6.51 3.75 -20.14
CA ILE A 8 -7.84 3.19 -20.41
C ILE A 8 -7.77 1.67 -20.55
N LEU A 9 -6.77 1.12 -21.27
CA LEU A 9 -6.53 -0.33 -21.32
C LEU A 9 -6.21 -0.91 -19.95
N GLY A 10 -5.48 -0.19 -19.10
CA GLY A 10 -5.23 -0.58 -17.72
C GLY A 10 -6.52 -0.67 -16.91
N ILE A 11 -7.43 0.32 -17.05
CA ILE A 11 -8.74 0.32 -16.40
C ILE A 11 -9.60 -0.88 -16.84
N PHE A 12 -9.57 -1.25 -18.13
CA PHE A 12 -10.34 -2.38 -18.66
C PHE A 12 -9.67 -3.75 -18.45
N ALA A 13 -8.33 -3.84 -18.44
CA ALA A 13 -7.60 -5.07 -18.13
C ALA A 13 -7.67 -5.42 -16.63
N MET A 14 -7.91 -4.42 -15.78
CA MET A 14 -8.24 -4.60 -14.36
C MET A 14 -9.72 -4.94 -14.13
N SER A 15 -10.45 -5.47 -15.12
CA SER A 15 -11.86 -5.88 -14.97
C SER A 15 -12.11 -7.06 -14.04
N HIS A 16 -11.10 -7.54 -13.30
CA HIS A 16 -11.29 -8.45 -12.18
C HIS A 16 -11.28 -7.65 -10.88
N TRP A 17 -12.34 -6.88 -10.65
CA TRP A 17 -12.65 -6.21 -9.39
C TRP A 17 -13.08 -7.27 -8.38
N SER A 18 -12.13 -8.10 -7.97
CA SER A 18 -12.33 -9.10 -6.95
C SER A 18 -11.93 -8.53 -5.60
N THR A 19 -12.83 -8.59 -4.64
CA THR A 19 -12.55 -8.36 -3.22
C THR A 19 -11.75 -9.52 -2.59
N TYR A 20 -11.46 -10.57 -3.38
CA TYR A 20 -10.68 -11.72 -2.97
C TYR A 20 -9.23 -11.62 -3.42
N ALA A 21 -8.32 -11.95 -2.51
CA ALA A 21 -6.92 -12.16 -2.84
C ALA A 21 -6.76 -13.48 -3.60
N PHE A 22 -5.99 -13.44 -4.69
CA PHE A 22 -5.65 -14.61 -5.48
C PHE A 22 -4.14 -14.80 -5.55
N ALA A 23 -3.70 -16.06 -5.59
CA ALA A 23 -2.36 -16.43 -6.01
C ALA A 23 -2.49 -17.61 -6.97
N TRP A 24 -1.99 -17.49 -8.20
CA TRP A 24 -2.13 -18.54 -9.23
C TRP A 24 -3.59 -18.98 -9.42
N GLU A 25 -4.53 -18.03 -9.58
CA GLU A 25 -5.97 -18.29 -9.70
C GLU A 25 -6.64 -18.95 -8.47
N LEU A 26 -5.89 -19.30 -7.43
CA LEU A 26 -6.42 -19.81 -6.17
C LEU A 26 -6.81 -18.66 -5.26
N LYS A 27 -8.09 -18.64 -4.89
CA LYS A 27 -8.66 -17.69 -3.95
C LYS A 27 -8.18 -18.00 -2.54
N ALA A 28 -7.75 -16.99 -1.80
CA ALA A 28 -7.49 -17.11 -0.37
C ALA A 28 -8.84 -17.26 0.37
N GLU A 29 -9.14 -18.47 0.82
CA GLU A 29 -10.39 -18.81 1.49
C GLU A 29 -10.26 -18.67 3.01
N SER A 30 -9.08 -18.98 3.55
CA SER A 30 -8.82 -18.88 4.99
C SER A 30 -8.28 -17.50 5.39
N MET A 31 -8.51 -17.13 6.65
CA MET A 31 -7.89 -15.93 7.24
C MET A 31 -6.36 -15.99 7.18
N GLY A 32 -5.79 -17.18 7.39
CA GLY A 32 -4.33 -17.38 7.34
C GLY A 32 -3.75 -17.09 5.96
N GLU A 33 -4.42 -17.53 4.89
CA GLU A 33 -3.99 -17.24 3.51
C GLU A 33 -4.06 -15.76 3.19
N ARG A 34 -5.12 -15.06 3.62
CA ARG A 34 -5.28 -13.61 3.37
C ARG A 34 -4.23 -12.80 4.13
N ILE A 35 -3.99 -13.12 5.41
CA ILE A 35 -2.91 -12.51 6.20
C ILE A 35 -1.55 -12.82 5.57
N GLY A 36 -1.34 -14.06 5.12
CA GLY A 36 -0.12 -14.49 4.43
C GLY A 36 0.14 -13.68 3.16
N ALA A 37 -0.88 -13.43 2.34
CA ALA A 37 -0.77 -12.59 1.15
C ALA A 37 -0.40 -11.13 1.49
N VAL A 38 -1.03 -10.56 2.51
CA VAL A 38 -0.70 -9.20 3.00
C VAL A 38 0.75 -9.15 3.50
N PHE A 39 1.16 -10.11 4.32
CA PHE A 39 2.52 -10.19 4.86
C PHE A 39 3.56 -10.36 3.75
N PHE A 40 3.26 -11.16 2.72
CA PHE A 40 4.12 -11.30 1.55
C PHE A 40 4.28 -9.95 0.82
N GLY A 41 3.20 -9.22 0.59
CA GLY A 41 3.23 -7.88 0.00
C GLY A 41 4.10 -6.89 0.81
N ILE A 42 3.94 -6.89 2.14
CA ILE A 42 4.78 -6.09 3.05
C ILE A 42 6.25 -6.48 2.94
N THR A 43 6.56 -7.77 2.86
CA THR A 43 7.94 -8.26 2.72
C THR A 43 8.58 -7.74 1.44
N ILE A 44 7.86 -7.80 0.31
CA ILE A 44 8.34 -7.25 -0.97
C ILE A 44 8.55 -5.73 -0.86
N LEU A 45 7.62 -4.99 -0.25
CA LEU A 45 7.77 -3.56 -0.02
C LEU A 45 9.03 -3.23 0.79
N VAL A 46 9.31 -3.99 1.85
CA VAL A 46 10.53 -3.82 2.67
C VAL A 46 11.78 -4.07 1.83
N LEU A 47 11.81 -5.11 0.98
CA LEU A 47 12.94 -5.37 0.10
C LEU A 47 13.17 -4.22 -0.89
N ILE A 48 12.10 -3.65 -1.45
CA ILE A 48 12.17 -2.47 -2.33
C ILE A 48 12.71 -1.27 -1.54
N LEU A 49 12.23 -1.03 -0.32
CA LEU A 49 12.72 0.06 0.53
C LEU A 49 14.20 -0.09 0.86
N LEU A 50 14.66 -1.31 1.18
CA LEU A 50 16.08 -1.59 1.42
C LEU A 50 16.93 -1.34 0.16
N PHE A 51 16.42 -1.72 -1.01
CA PHE A 51 17.08 -1.43 -2.27
C PHE A 51 17.19 0.08 -2.53
N ILE A 52 16.09 0.82 -2.36
CA ILE A 52 16.08 2.28 -2.55
C ILE A 52 17.01 2.97 -1.55
N TYR A 53 16.94 2.59 -0.28
CA TYR A 53 17.80 3.12 0.79
C TYR A 53 19.30 2.97 0.46
N LYS A 54 19.69 1.82 -0.09
CA LYS A 54 21.09 1.56 -0.46
C LYS A 54 21.54 2.31 -1.72
N ARG A 55 20.62 2.61 -2.66
CA ARG A 55 20.97 3.07 -4.00
C ARG A 55 20.82 4.58 -4.21
N TYR A 56 19.94 5.23 -3.46
CA TYR A 56 19.57 6.63 -3.63
C TYR A 56 19.94 7.49 -2.42
N ASN A 57 19.93 8.81 -2.60
CA ASN A 57 20.23 9.74 -1.51
C ASN A 57 19.11 9.76 -0.45
N SER A 58 19.45 10.25 0.74
CA SER A 58 18.55 10.25 1.90
C SER A 58 17.27 11.04 1.65
N SER A 59 17.33 12.19 0.98
CA SER A 59 16.14 13.00 0.68
C SER A 59 15.18 12.27 -0.26
N PHE A 60 15.69 11.57 -1.27
CA PHE A 60 14.86 10.72 -2.14
C PHE A 60 14.18 9.60 -1.34
N PHE A 61 14.95 8.91 -0.48
CA PHE A 61 14.40 7.85 0.35
C PHE A 61 13.33 8.35 1.32
N HIS A 62 13.54 9.49 1.98
CA HIS A 62 12.55 10.10 2.86
C HIS A 62 11.30 10.56 2.10
N GLY A 63 11.46 11.16 0.91
CA GLY A 63 10.33 11.51 0.05
C GLY A 63 9.51 10.28 -0.34
N PHE A 64 10.16 9.18 -0.69
CA PHE A 64 9.49 7.91 -1.00
C PHE A 64 8.76 7.34 0.22
N LEU A 65 9.38 7.37 1.39
CA LEU A 65 8.79 6.90 2.64
C LEU A 65 7.59 7.75 3.07
N ALA A 66 7.64 9.07 2.85
CA ALA A 66 6.52 9.98 3.10
C ALA A 66 5.35 9.68 2.15
N ALA A 67 5.63 9.42 0.87
CA ALA A 67 4.61 9.04 -0.10
C ALA A 67 3.90 7.74 0.27
N ILE A 68 4.64 6.71 0.72
CA ILE A 68 4.04 5.48 1.24
C ILE A 68 3.16 5.77 2.44
N GLY A 69 3.64 6.59 3.39
CA GLY A 69 2.86 6.91 4.59
C GLY A 69 1.57 7.66 4.29
N LEU A 70 1.61 8.61 3.35
CA LEU A 70 0.43 9.31 2.84
C LEU A 70 -0.53 8.35 2.15
N PHE A 71 -0.01 7.46 1.28
CA PHE A 71 -0.83 6.46 0.60
C PHE A 71 -1.54 5.56 1.60
N LEU A 72 -0.83 4.95 2.55
CA LEU A 72 -1.42 4.08 3.59
C LEU A 72 -2.48 4.81 4.43
N THR A 73 -2.31 6.11 4.66
CA THR A 73 -3.26 6.88 5.48
C THR A 73 -4.50 7.28 4.66
N VAL A 74 -4.27 7.97 3.54
CA VAL A 74 -5.34 8.55 2.72
C VAL A 74 -6.16 7.45 2.05
N ASP A 75 -5.51 6.40 1.55
CA ASP A 75 -6.19 5.31 0.85
C ASP A 75 -7.15 4.56 1.80
N ASN A 76 -6.65 4.14 2.96
CA ASN A 76 -7.48 3.43 3.94
C ASN A 76 -8.62 4.32 4.46
N ILE A 77 -8.35 5.57 4.84
CA ILE A 77 -9.41 6.43 5.38
C ILE A 77 -10.45 6.75 4.31
N LEU A 78 -10.02 7.27 3.16
CA LEU A 78 -10.96 7.72 2.14
C LEU A 78 -11.59 6.55 1.40
N PHE A 79 -10.78 5.65 0.85
CA PHE A 79 -11.28 4.63 -0.08
C PHE A 79 -11.71 3.34 0.60
N HIS A 80 -11.20 3.00 1.79
CA HIS A 80 -11.64 1.77 2.50
C HIS A 80 -12.75 2.05 3.50
N TRP A 81 -12.72 3.19 4.20
CA TRP A 81 -13.68 3.47 5.27
C TRP A 81 -14.82 4.42 4.85
N ILE A 82 -14.49 5.55 4.24
CA ILE A 82 -15.51 6.55 3.86
C ILE A 82 -16.27 6.09 2.62
N PHE A 83 -15.55 5.84 1.53
CA PHE A 83 -16.16 5.45 0.25
C PHE A 83 -16.35 3.94 0.10
N GLN A 84 -15.69 3.13 0.94
CA GLN A 84 -15.81 1.66 0.95
C GLN A 84 -15.66 1.02 -0.44
N LEU A 85 -14.76 1.56 -1.27
CA LEU A 85 -14.53 1.11 -2.64
C LEU A 85 -13.85 -0.26 -2.68
N HIS A 86 -12.94 -0.51 -1.74
CA HIS A 86 -12.27 -1.79 -1.56
C HIS A 86 -11.77 -1.92 -0.11
N ARG A 87 -11.33 -3.13 0.27
CA ARG A 87 -10.74 -3.44 1.57
C ARG A 87 -9.38 -4.05 1.35
N VAL A 88 -8.50 -3.98 2.35
CA VAL A 88 -7.18 -4.60 2.25
C VAL A 88 -7.23 -6.13 2.20
N THR A 89 -8.26 -6.72 2.81
CA THR A 89 -8.61 -8.15 2.70
C THR A 89 -10.13 -8.29 2.71
N SER A 90 -10.66 -9.42 2.21
CA SER A 90 -12.11 -9.71 2.21
C SER A 90 -12.67 -10.09 3.58
N GLY A 91 -11.82 -10.31 4.58
CA GLY A 91 -12.21 -10.88 5.87
C GLY A 91 -12.28 -9.85 7.01
N PRO A 92 -12.78 -10.27 8.19
CA PRO A 92 -12.90 -9.40 9.36
C PRO A 92 -11.56 -8.87 9.87
N GLU A 93 -10.44 -9.52 9.55
CA GLU A 93 -9.09 -9.05 9.88
C GLU A 93 -8.77 -7.68 9.26
N ALA A 94 -9.44 -7.27 8.18
CA ALA A 94 -9.32 -5.93 7.61
C ALA A 94 -9.63 -4.82 8.63
N ASN A 95 -10.56 -5.08 9.57
CA ASN A 95 -10.92 -4.14 10.63
C ASN A 95 -9.78 -3.89 11.63
N VAL A 96 -8.76 -4.75 11.64
CA VAL A 96 -7.55 -4.59 12.47
C VAL A 96 -6.38 -4.10 11.62
N LEU A 97 -6.21 -4.66 10.42
CA LEU A 97 -5.10 -4.32 9.52
C LEU A 97 -5.16 -2.87 9.03
N GLU A 98 -6.34 -2.39 8.63
CA GLU A 98 -6.47 -1.03 8.08
C GLU A 98 -6.14 0.06 9.13
N PRO A 99 -6.63 -0.01 10.38
CA PRO A 99 -6.19 0.95 11.40
C PRO A 99 -4.68 0.90 11.68
N LEU A 100 -4.08 -0.29 11.68
CA LEU A 100 -2.63 -0.43 11.84
C LEU A 100 -1.88 0.21 10.67
N PHE A 101 -2.37 0.07 9.44
CA PHE A 101 -1.78 0.73 8.28
C PHE A 101 -1.92 2.25 8.30
N VAL A 102 -3.07 2.77 8.77
CA VAL A 102 -3.24 4.22 9.00
C VAL A 102 -2.24 4.73 10.03
N LEU A 103 -2.11 4.05 11.18
CA LEU A 103 -1.17 4.45 12.23
C LEU A 103 0.28 4.38 11.73
N ALA A 104 0.66 3.30 11.04
CA ALA A 104 1.98 3.17 10.43
C ALA A 104 2.22 4.31 9.42
N GLY A 105 1.22 4.64 8.59
CA GLY A 105 1.31 5.72 7.62
C GLY A 105 1.56 7.08 8.26
N ILE A 106 0.82 7.41 9.33
CA ILE A 106 1.02 8.63 10.12
C ILE A 106 2.43 8.66 10.73
N CYS A 107 2.89 7.54 11.31
CA CYS A 107 4.25 7.45 11.86
C CYS A 107 5.33 7.67 10.80
N LEU A 108 5.17 7.12 9.60
CA LEU A 108 6.12 7.32 8.50
C LEU A 108 6.18 8.78 8.05
N VAL A 109 5.02 9.43 7.85
CA VAL A 109 4.96 10.85 7.47
C VAL A 109 5.57 11.74 8.56
N TYR A 110 5.26 11.45 9.83
CA TYR A 110 5.83 12.19 10.94
C TYR A 110 7.36 12.03 11.04
N TYR A 111 7.84 10.80 10.88
CA TYR A 111 9.28 10.48 10.89
C TYR A 111 10.01 11.25 9.78
N THR A 112 9.52 11.19 8.54
CA THR A 112 10.17 11.87 7.41
C THR A 112 10.13 13.38 7.55
N TRP A 113 9.01 13.94 8.02
CA TRP A 113 8.93 15.38 8.32
C TRP A 113 10.00 15.79 9.35
N LYS A 114 10.13 15.05 10.45
CA LYS A 114 11.17 15.37 11.45
C LYS A 114 12.59 15.30 10.90
N LYS A 115 12.87 14.34 10.01
CA LYS A 115 14.20 14.19 9.41
C LYS A 115 14.54 15.30 8.41
N GLU A 116 13.59 15.68 7.57
CA GLU A 116 13.80 16.79 6.62
C GLU A 116 13.98 18.12 7.36
N LYS A 117 13.23 18.37 8.43
CA LYS A 117 13.41 19.56 9.29
C LYS A 117 14.77 19.69 9.96
N GLN A 118 15.50 18.58 10.16
CA GLN A 118 16.85 18.61 10.74
C GLN A 118 17.94 18.85 9.70
N THR A 119 17.58 18.78 8.41
CA THR A 119 18.51 18.88 7.28
C THR A 119 18.50 20.30 6.68
N ILE A 120 17.46 21.09 6.95
CA ILE A 120 17.30 22.52 6.60
C ILE A 120 17.73 23.37 7.79
#